data_AF-A0A328WBN4-F1
#
_entry.id   AF-A0A328WBN4-F1
#
_cell.length_a   1.000
_cell.length_b   1.000
_cell.length_c   1.000
_cell.angle_alpha   90.00
_cell.angle_beta   90.00
_cell.angle_gamma   90.00
#
_symmetry.space_group_name_H-M   'P 1'
#
loop_
_entity.id
_entity.type
_entity.pdbx_description
1 polymer ?
#
loop_
_entity_poly.entity_id
_entity_poly.type
_entity_poly.pdbx_seq_one_letter_code
_entity_poly.pdbx_strand_id
1 'polypeptide(L)'
;MKQHGILRPALMLLMSLAVMLSIAGAALAGGSGPFHFGFKKSVNGQLPSINEEGFKELLQKYDAIFMGDAEQKELYLTFDNGYENGYTSRILDTLKEKKVPATFFVTGHYVKTQEDLLKRMTAEGHIIGNHSWNHPDVTTISAEKLTEELERVKKEVMRITGQPDMKYLRTPRGIFDERSLATSKQLGYTNVFWSLAYMDWDVKSQRGAQYAYDKVTAQLHPGAVILLHSISKDNTEALGRIIDEAKNRGYEFKSLDQMQKKAP
;
A
#
# COMPACT_ATOMS: atom_id res chain seq x y z
N MET A 1 -53.73 72.51 -30.08
CA MET A 1 -53.50 71.17 -30.67
C MET A 1 -53.08 70.25 -29.53
N LYS A 2 -54.03 69.61 -28.85
CA LYS A 2 -54.38 68.18 -28.97
C LYS A 2 -53.17 67.24 -28.97
N GLN A 3 -52.95 66.57 -27.84
CA GLN A 3 -52.59 65.15 -27.64
C GLN A 3 -52.52 64.93 -26.10
N HIS A 4 -53.51 64.31 -25.45
CA HIS A 4 -53.67 62.86 -25.24
C HIS A 4 -52.37 62.21 -24.75
N GLY A 5 -52.22 61.97 -23.45
CA GLY A 5 -52.62 60.73 -22.75
C GLY A 5 -51.37 60.25 -22.01
N ILE A 6 -51.40 59.62 -20.84
CA ILE A 6 -51.84 58.25 -20.59
C ILE A 6 -51.69 58.00 -19.08
N LEU A 7 -52.66 57.27 -18.52
CA LEU A 7 -52.70 56.68 -17.17
C LEU A 7 -51.41 55.93 -16.78
N ARG A 8 -51.02 56.02 -15.50
CA ARG A 8 -50.26 54.96 -14.81
C ARG A 8 -50.98 54.60 -13.51
N PRO A 9 -51.53 53.38 -13.37
CA PRO A 9 -51.85 52.83 -12.06
C PRO A 9 -50.57 52.28 -11.41
N ALA A 10 -50.47 52.50 -10.10
CA ALA A 10 -49.37 52.04 -9.26
C ALA A 10 -49.33 50.51 -9.18
N LEU A 11 -48.12 49.99 -9.39
CA LEU A 11 -47.73 48.60 -9.26
C LEU A 11 -47.67 48.23 -7.76
N MET A 12 -48.64 47.47 -7.25
CA MET A 12 -48.48 46.75 -5.97
C MET A 12 -48.11 45.30 -6.30
N LEU A 13 -46.80 45.03 -6.25
CA LEU A 13 -46.23 43.69 -6.36
C LEU A 13 -46.36 43.00 -4.99
N LEU A 14 -47.25 42.01 -4.89
CA LEU A 14 -47.31 41.07 -3.77
C LEU A 14 -46.05 40.19 -3.80
N MET A 15 -45.11 40.42 -2.89
CA MET A 15 -44.00 39.51 -2.61
C MET A 15 -44.56 38.26 -1.92
N SER A 16 -44.69 37.16 -2.66
CA SER A 16 -44.84 35.82 -2.10
C SER A 16 -43.48 35.33 -1.59
N LEU A 17 -43.34 35.28 -0.26
CA LEU A 17 -42.18 34.71 0.42
C LEU A 17 -42.22 33.18 0.28
N ALA A 18 -41.53 32.63 -0.72
CA ALA A 18 -41.31 31.19 -0.83
C ALA A 18 -40.24 30.78 0.19
N VAL A 19 -40.65 30.11 1.27
CA VAL A 19 -39.75 29.44 2.20
C VAL A 19 -39.19 28.21 1.47
N MET A 20 -37.98 28.34 0.90
CA MET A 20 -37.21 27.18 0.47
C MET A 20 -36.72 26.44 1.71
N LEU A 21 -37.41 25.37 2.08
CA LEU A 21 -36.93 24.39 3.04
C LEU A 21 -35.71 23.70 2.40
N SER A 22 -34.51 24.16 2.77
CA SER A 22 -33.26 23.52 2.37
C SER A 22 -33.20 22.17 3.09
N ILE A 23 -33.51 21.08 2.39
CA ILE A 23 -33.17 19.75 2.87
C ILE A 23 -31.64 19.69 2.80
N ALA A 24 -30.99 19.93 3.93
CA ALA A 24 -29.60 19.56 4.12
C ALA A 24 -29.52 18.05 3.90
N GLY A 25 -29.01 17.65 2.74
CA GLY A 25 -28.60 16.27 2.51
C GLY A 25 -27.54 15.96 3.56
N ALA A 26 -27.89 15.07 4.50
CA ALA A 26 -26.88 14.43 5.31
C ALA A 26 -25.89 13.77 4.34
N ALA A 27 -24.66 14.29 4.32
CA ALA A 27 -23.57 13.60 3.68
C ALA A 27 -23.54 12.18 4.26
N LEU A 28 -23.68 11.17 3.39
CA LEU A 28 -23.48 9.78 3.76
C LEU A 28 -22.11 9.69 4.43
N ALA A 29 -22.10 9.34 5.71
CA ALA A 29 -20.87 8.99 6.41
C ALA A 29 -20.15 7.91 5.60
N GLY A 30 -18.91 8.20 5.17
CA GLY A 30 -18.05 7.24 4.48
C GLY A 30 -17.98 5.93 5.26
N GLY A 31 -18.18 4.82 4.56
CA GLY A 31 -18.56 3.53 5.13
C GLY A 31 -17.62 3.00 6.22
N SER A 32 -18.20 2.61 7.36
CA SER A 32 -17.54 2.02 8.52
C SER A 32 -17.30 0.50 8.39
N GLY A 33 -17.02 0.03 7.17
CA GLY A 33 -16.87 -1.39 6.86
C GLY A 33 -15.43 -1.83 6.56
N PRO A 34 -15.16 -3.14 6.55
CA PRO A 34 -13.88 -3.67 6.12
C PRO A 34 -13.65 -3.40 4.62
N PHE A 35 -12.45 -2.97 4.27
CA PHE A 35 -11.97 -2.82 2.90
C PHE A 35 -10.95 -3.90 2.59
N HIS A 36 -10.95 -4.37 1.35
CA HIS A 36 -9.84 -5.11 0.76
C HIS A 36 -9.09 -4.16 -0.16
N PHE A 37 -7.78 -4.02 0.04
CA PHE A 37 -6.97 -3.14 -0.78
C PHE A 37 -6.95 -3.63 -2.23
N GLY A 38 -7.51 -2.79 -3.11
CA GLY A 38 -7.51 -2.94 -4.56
C GLY A 38 -7.03 -1.64 -5.22
N PHE A 39 -6.72 -1.71 -6.51
CA PHE A 39 -6.42 -0.53 -7.29
C PHE A 39 -6.63 -0.84 -8.77
N LYS A 40 -7.00 0.19 -9.53
CA LYS A 40 -6.89 0.16 -10.99
C LYS A 40 -5.42 0.14 -11.37
N LYS A 41 -4.98 -0.91 -12.04
CA LYS A 41 -3.58 -1.12 -12.43
C LYS A 41 -3.07 -0.04 -13.39
N SER A 42 -1.76 0.18 -13.35
CA SER A 42 -1.06 0.93 -14.38
C SER A 42 -1.15 0.22 -15.73
N VAL A 43 -1.55 0.95 -16.78
CA VAL A 43 -1.67 0.46 -18.15
C VAL A 43 -1.24 1.57 -19.10
N ASN A 44 -0.37 1.26 -20.07
CA ASN A 44 0.06 2.18 -21.13
C ASN A 44 0.53 3.55 -20.63
N GLY A 45 1.30 3.57 -19.54
CA GLY A 45 1.84 4.80 -18.94
C GLY A 45 0.87 5.58 -18.05
N GLN A 46 -0.38 5.13 -17.92
CA GLN A 46 -1.29 5.67 -16.91
C GLN A 46 -0.89 5.15 -15.52
N LEU A 47 -0.90 6.04 -14.53
CA LEU A 47 -0.63 5.69 -13.15
C LEU A 47 -1.76 4.82 -12.57
N PRO A 48 -1.46 3.97 -11.58
CA PRO A 48 -2.50 3.27 -10.85
C PRO A 48 -3.37 4.25 -10.06
N SER A 49 -4.62 3.87 -9.80
CA SER A 49 -5.58 4.74 -9.12
C SER A 49 -6.41 3.96 -8.11
N ILE A 50 -6.68 4.63 -6.99
CA ILE A 50 -7.60 4.17 -5.93
C ILE A 50 -8.84 5.07 -5.81
N ASN A 51 -9.07 5.99 -6.76
CA ASN A 51 -10.13 7.00 -6.67
C ASN A 51 -11.54 6.39 -6.62
N GLU A 52 -11.72 5.21 -7.20
CA GLU A 52 -13.03 4.51 -7.28
C GLU A 52 -13.18 3.42 -6.21
N GLU A 53 -12.17 3.24 -5.34
CA GLU A 53 -12.13 2.13 -4.37
C GLU A 53 -12.85 2.47 -3.05
N GLY A 54 -13.27 3.72 -2.86
CA GLY A 54 -14.04 4.15 -1.68
C GLY A 54 -13.25 4.33 -0.38
N PHE A 55 -11.96 4.02 -0.35
CA PHE A 55 -11.10 4.16 0.83
C PHE A 55 -9.97 5.19 0.68
N LYS A 56 -9.92 5.94 -0.43
CA LYS A 56 -8.83 6.91 -0.69
C LYS A 56 -8.68 7.92 0.45
N GLU A 57 -9.77 8.55 0.86
CA GLU A 57 -9.77 9.55 1.95
C GLU A 57 -9.31 8.95 3.27
N LEU A 58 -9.62 7.67 3.49
CA LEU A 58 -9.20 6.94 4.68
C LEU A 58 -7.68 6.71 4.68
N LEU A 59 -7.10 6.29 3.55
CA LEU A 59 -5.64 6.16 3.42
C LEU A 59 -4.93 7.50 3.63
N GLN A 60 -5.46 8.60 3.07
CA GLN A 60 -4.94 9.95 3.27
C GLN A 60 -4.99 10.36 4.76
N LYS A 61 -6.13 10.18 5.43
CA LYS A 61 -6.33 10.53 6.85
C LYS A 61 -5.31 9.86 7.77
N TYR A 62 -4.91 8.63 7.44
CA TYR A 62 -4.00 7.82 8.25
C TYR A 62 -2.57 7.76 7.71
N ASP A 63 -2.20 8.62 6.75
CA ASP A 63 -0.87 8.68 6.12
C ASP A 63 -0.39 7.31 5.60
N ALA A 64 -1.33 6.49 5.13
CA ALA A 64 -1.03 5.21 4.52
C ALA A 64 -0.46 5.41 3.11
N ILE A 65 0.52 4.60 2.74
CA ILE A 65 1.18 4.66 1.45
C ILE A 65 0.72 3.51 0.56
N PHE A 66 0.50 3.78 -0.72
CA PHE A 66 0.36 2.73 -1.73
C PHE A 66 1.27 2.97 -2.94
N MET A 67 1.72 4.21 -3.15
CA MET A 67 2.62 4.67 -4.19
C MET A 67 3.48 5.83 -3.63
N GLY A 68 4.71 5.98 -4.11
CA GLY A 68 5.58 7.12 -3.87
C GLY A 68 5.31 8.29 -4.83
N ASP A 69 6.29 9.17 -5.01
CA ASP A 69 6.16 10.33 -5.90
C ASP A 69 6.08 9.91 -7.37
N ALA A 70 4.97 10.24 -8.02
CA ALA A 70 4.70 9.95 -9.42
C ALA A 70 5.56 10.74 -10.42
N GLU A 71 6.30 11.75 -9.95
CA GLU A 71 7.24 12.52 -10.78
C GLU A 71 8.66 11.94 -10.73
N GLN A 72 8.95 11.08 -9.76
CA GLN A 72 10.27 10.48 -9.57
C GLN A 72 10.27 9.05 -10.12
N LYS A 73 11.26 8.71 -10.96
CA LYS A 73 11.49 7.34 -11.43
C LYS A 73 12.11 6.46 -10.34
N GLU A 74 11.44 6.40 -9.20
CA GLU A 74 11.83 5.59 -8.04
C GLU A 74 10.90 4.39 -7.92
N LEU A 75 11.45 3.24 -7.53
CA LEU A 75 10.73 2.01 -7.28
C LEU A 75 11.05 1.49 -5.88
N TYR A 76 10.04 0.98 -5.20
CA TYR A 76 10.13 0.49 -3.83
C TYR A 76 9.78 -1.00 -3.82
N LEU A 77 10.80 -1.85 -3.74
CA LEU A 77 10.63 -3.30 -3.78
C LEU A 77 10.26 -3.84 -2.40
N THR A 78 9.15 -4.54 -2.31
CA THR A 78 8.66 -5.12 -1.06
C THR A 78 8.25 -6.58 -1.23
N PHE A 79 8.40 -7.36 -0.15
CA PHE A 79 8.04 -8.76 -0.09
C PHE A 79 7.13 -9.05 1.09
N ASP A 80 6.14 -9.91 0.90
CA ASP A 80 5.36 -10.48 2.00
C ASP A 80 5.85 -11.90 2.32
N ASN A 81 6.20 -12.12 3.59
CA ASN A 81 6.90 -13.30 4.08
C ASN A 81 6.05 -14.01 5.14
N GLY A 82 5.12 -14.85 4.68
CA GLY A 82 4.27 -15.68 5.54
C GLY A 82 4.94 -16.96 6.03
N TYR A 83 5.68 -17.62 5.14
CA TYR A 83 6.46 -18.84 5.36
C TYR A 83 7.61 -18.88 4.34
N GLU A 84 8.57 -19.80 4.52
CA GLU A 84 9.69 -19.96 3.59
C GLU A 84 9.49 -21.15 2.65
N ASN A 85 9.85 -20.98 1.37
CA ASN A 85 9.76 -22.02 0.34
C ASN A 85 11.11 -22.35 -0.33
N GLY A 86 12.22 -21.95 0.31
CA GLY A 86 13.59 -22.24 -0.13
C GLY A 86 14.19 -21.21 -1.11
N TYR A 87 13.58 -20.03 -1.23
CA TYR A 87 13.94 -19.05 -2.25
C TYR A 87 14.48 -17.74 -1.70
N THR A 88 14.14 -17.36 -0.46
CA THR A 88 14.51 -16.05 0.08
C THR A 88 16.02 -15.83 0.11
N SER A 89 16.83 -16.87 0.39
CA SER A 89 18.29 -16.77 0.32
C SER A 89 18.78 -16.30 -1.06
N ARG A 90 18.24 -16.87 -2.14
CA ARG A 90 18.61 -16.51 -3.52
C ARG A 90 18.11 -15.11 -3.91
N ILE A 91 16.95 -14.72 -3.38
CA ILE A 91 16.43 -13.36 -3.53
C ILE A 91 17.39 -12.37 -2.88
N LEU A 92 17.81 -12.60 -1.63
CA LEU A 92 18.79 -11.76 -0.93
C LEU A 92 20.12 -11.69 -1.70
N ASP A 93 20.61 -12.82 -2.21
CA ASP A 93 21.84 -12.85 -3.02
C ASP A 93 21.72 -11.96 -4.27
N THR A 94 20.57 -12.03 -4.96
CA THR A 94 20.27 -11.20 -6.13
C THR A 94 20.19 -9.70 -5.75
N LEU A 95 19.52 -9.37 -4.65
CA LEU A 95 19.39 -7.99 -4.16
C LEU A 95 20.76 -7.40 -3.82
N LYS A 96 21.62 -8.19 -3.16
CA LYS A 96 23.00 -7.84 -2.83
C LYS A 96 23.85 -7.62 -4.08
N GLU A 97 23.80 -8.54 -5.04
CA GLU A 97 24.51 -8.41 -6.33
C GLU A 97 24.09 -7.13 -7.07
N LYS A 98 22.78 -6.87 -7.12
CA LYS A 98 22.21 -5.72 -7.82
C LYS A 98 22.25 -4.43 -7.01
N LYS A 99 22.69 -4.46 -5.74
CA LYS A 99 22.69 -3.33 -4.80
C LYS A 99 21.31 -2.66 -4.70
N VAL A 100 20.27 -3.48 -4.55
CA VAL A 100 18.87 -3.02 -4.46
C VAL A 100 18.37 -3.20 -3.03
N PRO A 101 17.93 -2.13 -2.34
CA PRO A 101 17.25 -2.28 -1.06
C PRO A 101 15.84 -2.86 -1.25
N ALA A 102 15.35 -3.57 -0.24
CA ALA A 102 13.99 -4.08 -0.22
C ALA A 102 13.41 -4.03 1.21
N THR A 103 12.09 -4.12 1.31
CA THR A 103 11.38 -4.29 2.58
C THR A 103 10.73 -5.66 2.64
N PHE A 104 10.93 -6.41 3.72
CA PHE A 104 10.34 -7.73 3.95
C PHE A 104 9.33 -7.66 5.09
N PHE A 105 8.03 -7.81 4.78
CA PHE A 105 6.95 -7.84 5.76
C PHE A 105 6.79 -9.26 6.31
N VAL A 106 7.24 -9.49 7.54
CA VAL A 106 7.33 -10.83 8.14
C VAL A 106 6.18 -11.14 9.10
N THR A 107 5.69 -12.37 9.05
CA THR A 107 4.73 -12.88 10.05
C THR A 107 5.44 -13.51 11.24
N GLY A 108 4.71 -13.76 12.33
CA GLY A 108 5.25 -14.48 13.49
C GLY A 108 5.76 -15.88 13.16
N HIS A 109 5.11 -16.60 12.23
CA HIS A 109 5.60 -17.90 11.76
C HIS A 109 6.97 -17.78 11.08
N TYR A 110 7.14 -16.79 10.20
CA TYR A 110 8.40 -16.55 9.50
C TYR A 110 9.51 -16.17 10.49
N VAL A 111 9.22 -15.24 11.41
CA VAL A 111 10.15 -14.82 12.47
C VAL A 111 10.66 -16.01 13.29
N LYS A 112 9.77 -16.93 13.69
CA LYS A 112 10.12 -18.10 14.50
C LYS A 112 10.95 -19.16 13.77
N THR A 113 10.79 -19.26 12.46
CA THR A 113 11.33 -20.40 11.69
C THR A 113 12.54 -20.01 10.85
N GLN A 114 12.76 -18.71 10.62
CA GLN A 114 13.75 -18.20 9.67
C GLN A 114 14.71 -17.17 10.29
N GLU A 115 15.19 -17.40 11.52
CA GLU A 115 16.05 -16.44 12.23
C GLU A 115 17.28 -16.00 11.41
N ASP A 116 17.92 -16.92 10.69
CA ASP A 116 19.11 -16.61 9.89
C ASP A 116 18.78 -15.72 8.69
N LEU A 117 17.61 -15.88 8.08
CA LEU A 117 17.15 -15.01 6.99
C LEU A 117 16.82 -13.61 7.53
N LEU A 118 16.23 -13.50 8.73
CA LEU A 118 16.02 -12.21 9.40
C LEU A 118 17.34 -11.48 9.66
N LYS A 119 18.36 -12.19 10.18
CA LYS A 119 19.70 -11.61 10.41
C LYS A 119 20.34 -11.16 9.10
N ARG A 120 20.19 -11.93 8.01
CA ARG A 120 20.67 -11.53 6.69
C ARG A 120 19.97 -10.27 6.19
N MET A 121 18.64 -10.19 6.33
CA MET A 121 17.89 -9.00 5.91
C MET A 121 18.46 -7.73 6.55
N THR A 122 18.70 -7.71 7.87
CA THR A 122 19.26 -6.53 8.53
C THR A 122 20.74 -6.31 8.20
N ALA A 123 21.56 -7.36 8.20
CA ALA A 123 22.99 -7.26 7.91
C ALA A 123 23.29 -6.80 6.47
N GLU A 124 22.39 -7.09 5.54
CA GLU A 124 22.50 -6.70 4.12
C GLU A 124 21.80 -5.35 3.81
N GLY A 125 21.31 -4.65 4.84
CA GLY A 125 20.76 -3.29 4.71
C GLY A 125 19.31 -3.23 4.23
N HIS A 126 18.55 -4.31 4.36
CA HIS A 126 17.13 -4.34 4.07
C HIS A 126 16.28 -3.96 5.30
N ILE A 127 15.02 -3.60 5.05
CA ILE A 127 14.08 -3.24 6.09
C ILE A 127 13.21 -4.46 6.43
N ILE A 128 13.05 -4.77 7.72
CA ILE A 128 12.03 -5.72 8.18
C ILE A 128 10.78 -4.93 8.60
N GLY A 129 9.68 -5.16 7.89
CA GLY A 129 8.34 -4.64 8.18
C GLY A 129 7.47 -5.67 8.89
N ASN A 130 6.38 -5.20 9.50
CA ASN A 130 5.48 -6.02 10.30
C ASN A 130 4.34 -6.57 9.43
N HIS A 131 4.06 -7.87 9.50
CA HIS A 131 2.93 -8.50 8.82
C HIS A 131 1.98 -9.24 9.77
N SER A 132 1.95 -8.81 11.04
CA SER A 132 1.25 -9.40 12.18
C SER A 132 1.73 -10.81 12.56
N TRP A 133 1.44 -11.25 13.78
CA TRP A 133 1.96 -12.51 14.29
C TRP A 133 1.28 -13.74 13.65
N ASN A 134 -0.05 -13.79 13.70
CA ASN A 134 -0.88 -14.90 13.24
C ASN A 134 -1.53 -14.67 11.87
N HIS A 135 -1.27 -13.53 11.23
CA HIS A 135 -1.91 -13.15 9.95
C HIS A 135 -3.45 -13.16 10.00
N PRO A 136 -4.11 -12.58 11.04
CA PRO A 136 -5.57 -12.56 11.14
C PRO A 136 -6.19 -11.58 10.14
N ASP A 137 -7.49 -11.69 9.89
CA ASP A 137 -8.23 -10.54 9.38
C ASP A 137 -8.30 -9.48 10.47
N VAL A 138 -7.58 -8.37 10.27
CA VAL A 138 -7.43 -7.33 11.29
C VAL A 138 -8.74 -6.65 11.66
N THR A 139 -9.75 -6.68 10.78
CA THR A 139 -11.08 -6.05 11.00
C THR A 139 -11.98 -6.87 11.92
N THR A 140 -11.65 -8.14 12.12
CA THR A 140 -12.40 -9.07 12.98
C THR A 140 -11.88 -9.16 14.41
N ILE A 141 -10.73 -8.52 14.69
CA ILE A 141 -10.09 -8.53 16.01
C ILE A 141 -10.14 -7.13 16.64
N SER A 142 -10.07 -7.06 17.98
CA SER A 142 -10.08 -5.78 18.70
C SER A 142 -8.79 -4.97 18.47
N ALA A 143 -8.79 -3.69 18.85
CA ALA A 143 -7.59 -2.84 18.79
C ALA A 143 -6.47 -3.35 19.71
N GLU A 144 -6.84 -3.86 20.89
CA GLU A 144 -5.93 -4.49 21.85
C GLU A 144 -5.32 -5.74 21.22
N LYS A 145 -6.14 -6.57 20.57
CA LYS A 145 -5.64 -7.78 19.93
C LYS A 145 -4.72 -7.45 18.75
N LEU A 146 -5.05 -6.45 17.95
CA LEU A 146 -4.15 -5.96 16.89
C LEU A 146 -2.82 -5.48 17.49
N THR A 147 -2.86 -4.74 18.60
CA THR A 147 -1.65 -4.29 19.30
C THR A 147 -0.77 -5.47 19.73
N GLU A 148 -1.36 -6.51 20.34
CA GLU A 148 -0.63 -7.74 20.69
C GLU A 148 0.01 -8.41 19.48
N GLU A 149 -0.72 -8.52 18.37
CA GLU A 149 -0.23 -9.13 17.13
C GLU A 149 0.99 -8.39 16.58
N LEU A 150 1.00 -7.06 16.65
CA LEU A 150 2.08 -6.23 16.14
C LEU A 150 3.29 -6.20 17.09
N GLU A 151 3.07 -6.00 18.38
CA GLU A 151 4.14 -5.93 19.38
C GLU A 151 4.89 -7.26 19.50
N ARG A 152 4.19 -8.40 19.33
CA ARG A 152 4.85 -9.70 19.40
C ARG A 152 5.85 -9.91 18.26
N VAL A 153 5.53 -9.47 17.04
CA VAL A 153 6.48 -9.48 15.91
C VAL A 153 7.65 -8.56 16.21
N LYS A 154 7.37 -7.31 16.64
CA LYS A 154 8.40 -6.30 16.94
C LYS A 154 9.40 -6.78 17.98
N LYS A 155 8.91 -7.31 19.11
CA LYS A 155 9.76 -7.83 20.19
C LYS A 155 10.67 -8.97 19.72
N GLU A 156 10.13 -9.89 18.93
CA GLU A 156 10.89 -11.05 18.49
C GLU A 156 11.91 -10.72 17.40
N VAL A 157 11.55 -9.84 16.45
CA VAL A 157 12.51 -9.31 15.46
C VAL A 157 13.63 -8.55 16.16
N MET A 158 13.33 -7.72 17.16
CA MET A 158 14.34 -7.02 17.95
C MET A 158 15.26 -7.99 18.70
N ARG A 159 14.72 -9.06 19.29
CA ARG A 159 15.50 -10.11 19.96
C ARG A 159 16.50 -10.79 19.01
N ILE A 160 16.08 -11.08 17.78
CA ILE A 160 16.88 -11.84 16.80
C ILE A 160 17.92 -10.97 16.10
N THR A 161 17.52 -9.75 15.73
CA THR A 161 18.28 -8.92 14.77
C THR A 161 18.91 -7.68 15.40
N GLY A 162 18.48 -7.30 16.61
CA GLY A 162 18.86 -6.03 17.22
C GLY A 162 18.20 -4.80 16.60
N GLN A 163 17.33 -4.95 15.59
CA GLN A 163 16.58 -3.85 14.99
C GLN A 163 15.58 -3.30 16.02
N PRO A 164 15.74 -2.07 16.55
CA PRO A 164 14.92 -1.57 17.64
C PRO A 164 13.53 -1.11 17.17
N ASP A 165 13.44 -0.65 15.92
CA ASP A 165 12.25 -0.01 15.37
C ASP A 165 11.69 -0.79 14.17
N MET A 166 10.36 -0.90 14.13
CA MET A 166 9.63 -1.37 12.96
C MET A 166 8.64 -0.27 12.56
N LYS A 167 8.97 0.48 11.52
CA LYS A 167 8.20 1.65 11.07
C LYS A 167 7.04 1.30 10.14
N TYR A 168 7.10 0.15 9.49
CA TYR A 168 6.21 -0.21 8.40
C TYR A 168 5.36 -1.42 8.75
N LEU A 169 4.06 -1.33 8.48
CA LEU A 169 3.10 -2.41 8.61
C LEU A 169 2.44 -2.64 7.26
N ARG A 170 2.28 -3.90 6.87
CA ARG A 170 1.30 -4.28 5.83
C ARG A 170 0.26 -5.16 6.47
N THR A 171 -1.02 -4.79 6.35
CA THR A 171 -2.08 -5.59 6.96
C THR A 171 -2.23 -6.93 6.22
N PRO A 172 -2.49 -8.03 6.93
CA PRO A 172 -2.76 -9.33 6.33
C PRO A 172 -3.81 -9.26 5.22
N ARG A 173 -3.49 -9.85 4.07
CA ARG A 173 -4.37 -9.93 2.88
C ARG A 173 -4.77 -8.56 2.31
N GLY A 174 -4.14 -7.47 2.74
CA GLY A 174 -4.54 -6.11 2.41
C GLY A 174 -5.91 -5.73 2.98
N ILE A 175 -6.40 -6.41 4.02
CA ILE A 175 -7.69 -6.10 4.63
C ILE A 175 -7.49 -5.04 5.72
N PHE A 176 -8.36 -4.04 5.79
CA PHE A 176 -8.27 -2.96 6.78
C PHE A 176 -9.62 -2.27 7.00
N ASP A 177 -9.70 -1.48 8.07
CA ASP A 177 -10.81 -0.60 8.43
C ASP A 177 -10.21 0.66 9.08
N GLU A 178 -11.04 1.66 9.37
CA GLU A 178 -10.58 2.89 10.02
C GLU A 178 -9.91 2.62 11.38
N ARG A 179 -10.48 1.71 12.17
CA ARG A 179 -9.94 1.34 13.48
C ARG A 179 -8.52 0.79 13.37
N SER A 180 -8.28 -0.17 12.48
CA SER A 180 -6.96 -0.79 12.31
C SER A 180 -5.91 0.20 11.80
N LEU A 181 -6.27 1.10 10.89
CA LEU A 181 -5.38 2.19 10.45
C LEU A 181 -5.10 3.19 11.59
N ALA A 182 -6.10 3.53 12.40
CA ALA A 182 -5.94 4.39 13.56
C ALA A 182 -5.04 3.76 14.63
N THR A 183 -5.30 2.51 15.00
CA THR A 183 -4.52 1.77 16.00
C THR A 183 -3.06 1.63 15.56
N SER A 184 -2.82 1.22 14.32
CA SER A 184 -1.45 1.06 13.81
C SER A 184 -0.70 2.39 13.74
N LYS A 185 -1.36 3.49 13.34
CA LYS A 185 -0.78 4.84 13.36
C LYS A 185 -0.42 5.29 14.79
N GLN A 186 -1.29 5.03 15.77
CA GLN A 186 -1.01 5.33 17.19
C GLN A 186 0.20 4.55 17.72
N LEU A 187 0.42 3.33 17.23
CA LEU A 187 1.60 2.52 17.54
C LEU A 187 2.87 2.93 16.77
N GLY A 188 2.78 3.98 15.94
CA GLY A 188 3.91 4.52 15.18
C GLY A 188 4.18 3.84 13.83
N TYR A 189 3.27 2.98 13.35
CA TYR A 189 3.40 2.35 12.04
C TYR A 189 2.88 3.26 10.92
N THR A 190 3.60 3.27 9.81
CA THR A 190 3.08 3.64 8.50
C THR A 190 2.49 2.40 7.84
N ASN A 191 1.22 2.43 7.46
CA ASN A 191 0.59 1.35 6.71
C ASN A 191 1.04 1.40 5.24
N VAL A 192 1.55 0.28 4.73
CA VAL A 192 2.14 0.15 3.40
C VAL A 192 1.35 -0.85 2.57
N PHE A 193 0.62 -0.33 1.59
CA PHE A 193 -0.04 -1.11 0.55
C PHE A 193 0.89 -1.26 -0.66
N TRP A 194 0.35 -1.32 -1.88
CA TRP A 194 1.12 -1.51 -3.10
C TRP A 194 0.41 -0.87 -4.30
N SER A 195 1.18 -0.56 -5.34
CA SER A 195 0.66 -0.04 -6.60
C SER A 195 1.03 -0.93 -7.79
N LEU A 196 1.80 -2.00 -7.53
CA LEU A 196 2.17 -3.03 -8.47
C LEU A 196 2.16 -4.39 -7.76
N ALA A 197 1.30 -5.29 -8.23
CA ALA A 197 1.27 -6.68 -7.79
C ALA A 197 0.75 -7.59 -8.89
N TYR A 198 1.01 -8.89 -8.75
CA TYR A 198 0.34 -9.93 -9.52
C TYR A 198 0.18 -11.19 -8.65
N MET A 199 -0.52 -12.20 -9.16
CA MET A 199 -0.77 -13.44 -8.39
C MET A 199 0.45 -14.35 -8.45
N ASP A 200 1.43 -14.10 -7.59
CA ASP A 200 2.70 -14.81 -7.50
C ASP A 200 2.81 -15.75 -6.29
N TRP A 201 1.90 -15.60 -5.33
CA TRP A 201 1.85 -16.36 -4.08
C TRP A 201 1.30 -17.80 -4.21
N ASP A 202 0.59 -18.12 -5.30
CA ASP A 202 0.07 -19.47 -5.49
C ASP A 202 1.18 -20.40 -6.03
N VAL A 203 1.78 -21.16 -5.12
CA VAL A 203 2.85 -22.12 -5.43
C VAL A 203 2.40 -23.25 -6.36
N LYS A 204 1.08 -23.50 -6.47
CA LYS A 204 0.53 -24.52 -7.38
C LYS A 204 0.35 -24.00 -8.81
N SER A 205 0.44 -22.69 -9.00
CA SER A 205 0.15 -22.00 -10.27
C SER A 205 1.34 -21.15 -10.76
N GLN A 206 2.57 -21.62 -10.55
CA GLN A 206 3.79 -20.98 -11.07
C GLN A 206 3.93 -21.23 -12.58
N ARG A 207 4.22 -20.18 -13.36
CA ARG A 207 4.17 -20.15 -14.83
C ARG A 207 5.53 -19.90 -15.49
N GLY A 208 6.59 -19.75 -14.70
CA GLY A 208 7.96 -19.51 -15.14
C GLY A 208 8.40 -18.06 -15.06
N ALA A 209 9.72 -17.86 -15.01
CA ALA A 209 10.36 -16.56 -14.86
C ALA A 209 9.92 -15.51 -15.90
N GLN A 210 9.65 -15.92 -17.14
CA GLN A 210 9.21 -14.98 -18.18
C GLN A 210 7.84 -14.37 -17.85
N TYR A 211 6.93 -15.17 -17.27
CA TYR A 211 5.62 -14.68 -16.87
C TYR A 211 5.73 -13.63 -15.75
N ALA A 212 6.55 -13.90 -14.73
CA ALA A 212 6.85 -12.94 -13.66
C ALA A 212 7.45 -11.65 -14.23
N TYR A 213 8.46 -11.78 -15.10
CA TYR A 213 9.10 -10.67 -15.78
C TYR A 213 8.09 -9.80 -16.53
N ASP A 214 7.24 -10.40 -17.39
CA ASP A 214 6.26 -9.66 -18.19
C ASP A 214 5.23 -8.96 -17.28
N LYS A 215 4.76 -9.64 -16.23
CA LYS A 215 3.76 -9.08 -15.31
C LYS A 215 4.29 -7.91 -14.50
N VAL A 216 5.54 -7.95 -14.05
CA VAL A 216 6.14 -6.86 -13.28
C VAL A 216 6.51 -5.71 -14.22
N THR A 217 7.25 -5.98 -15.29
CA THR A 217 7.77 -4.94 -16.19
C THR A 217 6.68 -4.18 -16.95
N ALA A 218 5.53 -4.80 -17.24
CA ALA A 218 4.39 -4.14 -17.85
C ALA A 218 3.67 -3.13 -16.93
N GLN A 219 3.86 -3.26 -15.62
CA GLN A 219 3.21 -2.42 -14.61
C GLN A 219 4.17 -1.38 -14.00
N LEU A 220 5.43 -1.30 -14.41
CA LEU A 220 6.38 -0.33 -13.86
C LEU A 220 5.93 1.11 -14.15
N HIS A 221 5.91 1.94 -13.11
CA HIS A 221 5.58 3.36 -13.17
C HIS A 221 6.39 4.14 -12.11
N PRO A 222 6.58 5.46 -12.29
CA PRO A 222 7.16 6.34 -11.27
C PRO A 222 6.48 6.17 -9.90
N GLY A 223 7.29 6.02 -8.84
CA GLY A 223 6.82 5.85 -7.48
C GLY A 223 6.27 4.47 -7.15
N ALA A 224 6.41 3.45 -8.00
CA ALA A 224 5.75 2.17 -7.75
C ALA A 224 6.19 1.50 -6.45
N VAL A 225 5.22 1.09 -5.61
CA VAL A 225 5.44 0.16 -4.49
C VAL A 225 5.10 -1.24 -4.97
N ILE A 226 6.13 -2.04 -5.16
CA ILE A 226 6.08 -3.38 -5.75
C ILE A 226 5.85 -4.39 -4.62
N LEU A 227 4.75 -5.13 -4.67
CA LEU A 227 4.50 -6.30 -3.82
C LEU A 227 4.81 -7.56 -4.61
N LEU A 228 5.79 -8.32 -4.12
CA LEU A 228 6.08 -9.70 -4.53
C LEU A 228 6.06 -10.64 -3.32
N HIS A 229 6.09 -11.95 -3.57
CA HIS A 229 6.22 -12.96 -2.52
C HIS A 229 7.49 -13.79 -2.71
N SER A 230 8.20 -14.04 -1.61
CA SER A 230 9.46 -14.80 -1.61
C SER A 230 9.28 -16.32 -1.66
N ILE A 231 8.06 -16.80 -1.91
CA ILE A 231 7.72 -18.22 -2.08
C ILE A 231 7.64 -18.64 -3.55
N SER A 232 7.73 -17.67 -4.47
CA SER A 232 7.61 -17.89 -5.91
C SER A 232 8.95 -18.23 -6.55
N LYS A 233 9.00 -19.39 -7.22
CA LYS A 233 10.13 -19.77 -8.07
C LYS A 233 10.29 -18.76 -9.21
N ASP A 234 9.18 -18.35 -9.82
CA ASP A 234 9.17 -17.44 -10.96
C ASP A 234 9.79 -16.09 -10.61
N ASN A 235 9.40 -15.50 -9.46
CA ASN A 235 10.01 -14.26 -8.97
C ASN A 235 11.50 -14.43 -8.76
N THR A 236 11.91 -15.51 -8.10
CA THR A 236 13.31 -15.76 -7.76
C THR A 236 14.19 -15.83 -8.99
N GLU A 237 13.70 -16.47 -10.06
CA GLU A 237 14.43 -16.60 -11.32
C GLU A 237 14.32 -15.34 -12.20
N ALA A 238 13.27 -14.54 -12.05
CA ALA A 238 13.05 -13.32 -12.83
C ALA A 238 13.67 -12.05 -12.21
N LEU A 239 13.89 -12.03 -10.90
CA LEU A 239 14.18 -10.81 -10.13
C LEU A 239 15.37 -10.02 -10.68
N GLY A 240 16.48 -10.70 -10.99
CA GLY A 240 17.66 -10.05 -11.55
C GLY A 240 17.35 -9.33 -12.87
N ARG A 241 16.60 -9.98 -13.77
CA ARG A 241 16.17 -9.42 -15.06
C ARG A 241 15.18 -8.27 -14.90
N ILE A 242 14.27 -8.37 -13.93
CA ILE A 242 13.32 -7.31 -13.61
C ILE A 242 14.06 -6.05 -13.15
N ILE A 243 15.04 -6.22 -12.25
CA ILE A 243 15.85 -5.11 -11.74
C ILE A 243 16.66 -4.46 -12.87
N ASP A 244 17.29 -5.27 -13.72
CA ASP A 244 18.07 -4.77 -14.86
C ASP A 244 17.18 -4.00 -15.84
N GLU A 245 16.00 -4.53 -16.17
CA GLU A 245 15.05 -3.85 -17.07
C GLU A 245 14.56 -2.52 -16.48
N ALA A 246 14.22 -2.49 -15.19
CA ALA A 246 13.82 -1.26 -14.52
C ALA A 246 14.95 -0.20 -14.58
N LYS A 247 16.19 -0.59 -14.27
CA LYS A 247 17.36 0.30 -14.36
C LYS A 247 17.60 0.79 -15.78
N ASN A 248 17.47 -0.07 -16.79
CA ASN A 248 17.60 0.29 -18.20
C ASN A 248 16.55 1.33 -18.64
N ARG A 249 15.34 1.31 -18.05
CA ARG A 249 14.30 2.33 -18.25
C ARG A 249 14.52 3.63 -17.47
N GLY A 250 15.62 3.71 -16.73
CA GLY A 250 16.04 4.85 -15.91
C GLY A 250 15.38 4.91 -14.54
N TYR A 251 14.90 3.78 -14.00
CA TYR A 251 14.42 3.72 -12.62
C TYR A 251 15.56 3.49 -11.62
N GLU A 252 15.41 4.09 -10.45
CA GLU A 252 16.23 3.83 -9.28
C GLU A 252 15.42 3.03 -8.24
N PHE A 253 16.02 2.02 -7.63
CA PHE A 253 15.39 1.33 -6.51
C PHE A 253 15.77 2.00 -5.20
N LYS A 254 14.77 2.38 -4.40
CA LYS A 254 14.96 3.01 -3.09
C LYS A 254 14.26 2.21 -1.99
N SER A 255 14.79 2.34 -0.77
CA SER A 255 14.14 1.79 0.42
C SER A 255 12.92 2.65 0.80
N LEU A 256 12.00 2.09 1.58
CA LEU A 256 10.86 2.87 2.09
C LEU A 256 11.29 4.03 3.00
N ASP A 257 12.44 3.92 3.68
CA ASP A 257 13.00 5.01 4.50
C ASP A 257 13.46 6.21 3.66
N GLN A 258 13.76 5.99 2.37
CA GLN A 258 14.14 7.02 1.41
C GLN A 258 12.93 7.58 0.65
N MET A 259 11.72 7.04 0.88
CA MET A 259 10.53 7.48 0.18
C MET A 259 10.17 8.92 0.54
N GLN A 260 10.07 9.77 -0.47
CA GLN A 260 9.44 11.07 -0.30
C GLN A 260 7.92 10.85 -0.21
N LYS A 261 7.35 11.13 0.96
CA LYS A 261 5.91 11.00 1.19
C LYS A 261 5.18 12.15 0.49
N LYS A 262 4.37 11.82 -0.52
CA LYS A 262 3.21 12.65 -0.90
C LYS A 262 1.97 11.90 -0.42
N ALA A 263 1.08 12.60 0.29
CA ALA A 263 -0.23 12.04 0.57
C ALA A 263 -0.93 11.69 -0.77
N PRO A 264 -1.63 10.54 -0.87
CA PRO A 264 -2.24 10.08 -2.12
C PRO A 264 -3.35 10.98 -2.66
#